data_AF-A0A9P6IS93-F1
#
_entry.id   AF-A0A9P6IS93-F1
#
_cell.length_a   1.000
_cell.length_b   1.000
_cell.length_c   1.000
_cell.angle_alpha   90.00
_cell.angle_beta   90.00
_cell.angle_gamma   90.00
#
_symmetry.space_group_name_H-M   'P 1'
#
loop_
_entity.id
_entity.type
_entity.pdbx_description
1 polymer ?
#
loop_
_entity_poly.entity_id
_entity_poly.type
_entity_poly.pdbx_seq_one_letter_code
_entity_poly.pdbx_strand_id
1 'polypeptide(L)'
;MSVILTSHWKALIPVLVMRIVIPFTEYLSPALLGELLDYIEGPSEDSSSTSLLASWNGEEKPLIYGLAIAFSMFAVHAILPMMNTYILRSIYLIGTEIKAALIAMIYRKALSLSPDARRRSSTGAITNHMSVDATLWEDGVEKLSVWISLPFDFVICLFMLYRLLGWSLLAGVIAILALIPLQLWRARVFKTLEEDRLKTTDERVRLTSEILSNVKIVKLYGWESAFRNKILASRNVELSVLRRMGVLEAIMSVIFASSSLIVSLVTFSVYVTFGNGVLTPKIVFVSMTLFDLLHTPLSRLAEG
;
A
#
# COMPACT_ATOMS: atom_id res chain seq x y z
N MET A 1 24.93 2.70 -13.77
CA MET A 1 23.65 3.20 -13.21
C MET A 1 22.95 4.13 -14.20
N SER A 2 23.54 5.29 -14.55
CA SER A 2 23.00 6.20 -15.59
C SER A 2 22.71 5.48 -16.91
N VAL A 3 23.63 4.62 -17.37
CA VAL A 3 23.49 3.85 -18.62
C VAL A 3 22.27 2.91 -18.64
N ILE A 4 21.90 2.34 -17.49
CA ILE A 4 20.77 1.39 -17.37
C ILE A 4 19.46 2.17 -17.44
N LEU A 5 19.39 3.30 -16.72
CA LEU A 5 18.24 4.21 -16.78
C LEU A 5 18.07 4.76 -18.21
N THR A 6 19.16 5.20 -18.86
CA THR A 6 19.13 5.72 -20.24
C THR A 6 18.92 4.64 -21.29
N SER A 7 18.97 3.35 -20.93
CA SER A 7 18.60 2.25 -21.83
C SER A 7 17.11 1.93 -21.72
N HIS A 8 16.54 1.95 -20.52
CA HIS A 8 15.16 1.54 -20.27
C HIS A 8 14.17 2.72 -20.20
N TRP A 9 14.62 3.98 -20.25
CA TRP A 9 13.75 5.16 -20.15
C TRP A 9 12.64 5.20 -21.23
N LYS A 10 12.90 4.70 -22.44
CA LYS A 10 11.89 4.67 -23.52
C LYS A 10 10.71 3.76 -23.19
N ALA A 11 10.94 2.68 -22.44
CA ALA A 11 9.89 1.79 -21.96
C ALA A 11 9.25 2.31 -20.66
N LEU A 12 10.04 2.98 -19.81
CA LEU A 12 9.59 3.51 -18.52
C LEU A 12 8.66 4.72 -18.66
N ILE A 13 8.97 5.68 -19.55
CA ILE A 13 8.18 6.93 -19.69
C ILE A 13 6.70 6.65 -20.00
N PRO A 14 6.34 5.83 -21.01
CA PRO A 14 4.93 5.55 -21.31
C PRO A 14 4.18 4.96 -20.12
N VAL A 15 4.83 4.07 -19.37
CA VAL A 15 4.26 3.44 -18.17
C VAL A 15 4.04 4.46 -17.06
N LEU A 16 5.00 5.37 -16.83
CA LEU A 16 4.87 6.44 -15.85
C LEU A 16 3.78 7.45 -16.25
N VAL A 17 3.69 7.80 -17.54
CA VAL A 17 2.63 8.68 -18.04
C VAL A 17 1.26 8.04 -17.86
N MET A 18 1.09 6.76 -18.22
CA MET A 18 -0.16 6.03 -17.96
C MET A 18 -0.45 5.93 -16.46
N ARG A 19 0.57 5.82 -15.60
CA ARG A 19 0.39 5.79 -14.15
C ARG A 19 -0.25 7.08 -13.63
N ILE A 20 0.15 8.24 -14.17
CA ILE A 20 -0.44 9.54 -13.80
C ILE A 20 -1.91 9.64 -14.21
N VAL A 21 -2.36 8.90 -15.23
CA VAL A 21 -3.77 8.88 -15.68
C VAL A 21 -4.67 8.09 -14.73
N ILE A 22 -4.14 7.08 -14.03
CA ILE A 22 -4.92 6.21 -13.14
C ILE A 22 -5.69 7.00 -12.07
N PRO A 23 -5.08 7.93 -11.30
CA PRO A 23 -5.78 8.76 -10.34
C PRO A 23 -7.04 9.40 -10.93
N PHE A 24 -6.94 10.02 -12.11
CA PHE A 24 -8.09 10.70 -12.73
C PHE A 24 -9.25 9.75 -13.02
N THR A 25 -8.96 8.52 -13.48
CA THR A 25 -9.99 7.49 -13.72
C THR A 25 -10.54 6.92 -12.42
N GLU A 26 -9.70 6.76 -11.40
CA GLU A 26 -10.07 6.22 -10.08
C GLU A 26 -11.02 7.16 -9.34
N TYR A 27 -10.71 8.46 -9.30
CA TYR A 27 -11.55 9.48 -8.67
C TYR A 27 -12.80 9.86 -9.49
N LEU A 28 -12.88 9.44 -10.76
CA LEU A 28 -14.11 9.58 -11.55
C LEU A 28 -15.25 8.71 -10.99
N SER A 29 -14.94 7.56 -10.38
CA SER A 29 -15.96 6.67 -9.80
C SER A 29 -16.75 7.34 -8.65
N PRO A 30 -16.13 7.92 -7.62
CA PRO A 30 -16.83 8.71 -6.60
C PRO A 30 -17.62 9.90 -7.16
N ALA A 31 -17.12 10.55 -8.22
CA ALA A 31 -17.84 11.65 -8.87
C ALA A 31 -19.14 11.17 -9.51
N LEU A 32 -19.09 10.06 -10.25
CA LEU A 32 -20.27 9.44 -10.86
C LEU A 32 -21.25 8.90 -9.83
N LEU A 33 -20.76 8.35 -8.72
CA LEU A 33 -21.60 7.96 -7.58
C LEU A 33 -22.39 9.16 -7.04
N GLY A 34 -21.74 10.32 -6.93
CA GLY A 34 -22.40 11.56 -6.51
C GLY A 34 -23.52 11.99 -7.45
N GLU A 35 -23.27 11.97 -8.76
CA GLU A 35 -24.30 12.30 -9.76
C GLU A 35 -25.45 11.29 -9.78
N LEU A 36 -25.15 9.99 -9.57
CA LEU A 36 -26.18 8.96 -9.46
C LEU A 36 -27.07 9.17 -8.23
N LEU A 37 -26.47 9.51 -7.08
CA LEU A 37 -27.21 9.78 -5.86
C LEU A 37 -28.09 11.03 -6.01
N ASP A 38 -27.57 12.11 -6.61
CA ASP A 38 -28.37 13.29 -6.94
C ASP A 38 -29.50 12.98 -7.93
N TYR A 39 -29.29 12.02 -8.85
CA TYR A 39 -30.34 11.58 -9.78
C TYR A 39 -31.46 10.85 -9.03
N ILE A 40 -31.13 9.98 -8.08
CA ILE A 40 -32.09 9.20 -7.29
C ILE A 40 -32.88 10.07 -6.30
N GLU A 41 -32.23 11.07 -5.70
CA GLU A 41 -32.82 11.91 -4.65
C GLU A 41 -33.85 12.93 -5.17
N GLY A 42 -33.90 13.15 -6.50
CA GLY A 42 -34.85 14.07 -7.15
C GLY A 42 -34.52 15.56 -6.92
N PRO A 43 -35.31 16.50 -7.49
CA PRO A 43 -35.12 17.92 -7.23
C PRO A 43 -35.53 18.25 -5.78
N SER A 44 -34.54 18.46 -4.91
CA SER A 44 -34.76 19.08 -3.60
C SER A 44 -34.83 20.60 -3.77
N GLU A 45 -35.84 21.23 -3.15
CA GLU A 45 -36.13 22.68 -3.23
C GLU A 45 -34.94 23.61 -2.82
N ASP A 46 -33.89 23.08 -2.19
CA ASP A 46 -32.81 23.88 -1.58
C ASP A 46 -31.39 23.67 -2.16
N SER A 47 -31.18 22.83 -3.19
CA SER A 47 -29.82 22.52 -3.69
C SER A 47 -29.30 23.47 -4.77
N SER A 48 -29.34 24.78 -4.50
CA SER A 48 -28.75 25.81 -5.37
C SER A 48 -27.23 25.92 -5.21
N SER A 49 -26.47 24.88 -5.57
CA SER A 49 -25.04 25.07 -5.90
C SER A 49 -24.42 23.87 -6.61
N THR A 50 -24.19 24.08 -7.91
CA THR A 50 -23.01 23.61 -8.66
C THR A 50 -23.01 22.15 -9.15
N SER A 51 -24.09 21.70 -9.80
CA SER A 51 -23.96 20.71 -10.89
C SER A 51 -23.55 21.44 -12.18
N LEU A 52 -22.57 20.92 -12.92
CA LEU A 52 -22.13 21.49 -14.21
C LEU A 52 -23.16 21.28 -15.35
N LEU A 53 -24.35 20.81 -15.00
CA LEU A 53 -25.50 20.56 -15.88
C LEU A 53 -26.80 21.11 -15.26
N ALA A 54 -26.74 22.32 -14.68
CA ALA A 54 -27.89 23.07 -14.18
C ALA A 54 -28.86 23.54 -15.31
N SER A 55 -28.95 22.82 -16.43
CA SER A 55 -29.85 23.15 -17.54
C SER A 55 -31.24 22.51 -17.44
N TRP A 56 -31.44 21.59 -16.49
CA TRP A 56 -32.73 20.93 -16.28
C TRP A 56 -33.52 21.70 -15.22
N ASN A 57 -33.98 22.88 -15.60
CA ASN A 57 -34.95 23.66 -14.81
C ASN A 57 -36.31 22.93 -14.83
N GLY A 58 -36.65 22.22 -13.76
CA GLY A 58 -38.03 21.84 -13.44
C GLY A 58 -38.64 20.64 -14.18
N GLU A 59 -37.91 19.94 -15.05
CA GLU A 59 -38.36 18.66 -15.63
C GLU A 59 -37.68 17.47 -14.92
N GLU A 60 -38.44 16.41 -14.66
CA GLU A 60 -37.92 15.14 -14.11
C GLU A 60 -36.72 14.67 -14.93
N LYS A 61 -35.60 14.35 -14.25
CA LYS A 61 -34.38 13.89 -14.93
C LYS A 61 -34.72 12.64 -15.76
N PRO A 62 -34.43 12.60 -17.07
CA PRO A 62 -34.86 11.50 -17.92
C PRO A 62 -34.18 10.18 -17.55
N LEU A 63 -34.90 9.05 -17.68
CA LEU A 63 -34.39 7.71 -17.39
C LEU A 63 -33.06 7.39 -18.11
N ILE A 64 -32.91 7.93 -19.32
CA ILE A 64 -31.71 7.77 -20.16
C ILE A 64 -30.47 8.37 -19.47
N TYR A 65 -30.61 9.46 -18.72
CA TYR A 65 -29.51 10.08 -17.99
C TYR A 65 -29.02 9.18 -16.85
N GLY A 66 -29.93 8.61 -16.05
CA GLY A 66 -29.58 7.63 -15.01
C GLY A 66 -28.92 6.37 -15.57
N LEU A 67 -29.44 5.84 -16.67
CA LEU A 67 -28.84 4.71 -17.39
C LEU A 67 -27.44 5.04 -17.93
N ALA A 68 -27.23 6.25 -18.47
CA ALA A 68 -25.93 6.70 -18.95
C ALA A 68 -24.90 6.79 -17.82
N ILE A 69 -25.29 7.31 -16.64
CA ILE A 69 -24.42 7.35 -15.46
C ILE A 69 -24.06 5.92 -15.03
N ALA A 70 -25.04 5.02 -14.89
CA ALA A 70 -24.79 3.64 -14.48
C ALA A 70 -23.85 2.90 -15.46
N PHE A 71 -24.05 3.07 -16.77
CA PHE A 71 -23.17 2.50 -17.79
C PHE A 71 -21.76 3.10 -17.74
N SER A 72 -21.65 4.41 -17.51
CA SER A 72 -20.34 5.07 -17.34
C SER A 72 -19.60 4.58 -16.10
N MET A 73 -20.29 4.37 -14.97
CA MET A 73 -19.71 3.76 -13.76
C MET A 73 -19.21 2.35 -14.06
N PHE A 74 -20.02 1.53 -14.73
CA PHE A 74 -19.60 0.19 -15.14
C PHE A 74 -18.35 0.23 -16.03
N ALA A 75 -18.32 1.12 -17.03
CA ALA A 75 -17.16 1.28 -17.91
C ALA A 75 -15.89 1.68 -17.12
N VAL A 76 -15.99 2.65 -16.20
CA VAL A 76 -14.87 3.05 -15.33
C VAL A 76 -14.38 1.88 -14.49
N HIS A 77 -15.28 1.13 -13.84
CA HIS A 77 -14.93 -0.02 -13.01
C HIS A 77 -14.43 -1.23 -13.80
N ALA A 78 -14.76 -1.35 -15.09
CA ALA A 78 -14.20 -2.38 -15.97
C ALA A 78 -12.79 -2.00 -16.46
N ILE A 79 -12.59 -0.72 -16.80
CA ILE A 79 -11.33 -0.23 -17.39
C ILE A 79 -10.24 -0.07 -16.32
N LEU A 80 -10.56 0.46 -15.14
CA LEU A 80 -9.59 0.79 -14.11
C LEU A 80 -8.73 -0.42 -13.65
N PRO A 81 -9.30 -1.61 -13.34
CA PRO A 81 -8.50 -2.79 -12.99
C PRO A 81 -7.65 -3.29 -14.15
N MET A 82 -8.13 -3.18 -15.40
CA MET A 82 -7.37 -3.55 -16.59
C MET A 82 -6.15 -2.64 -16.76
N MET A 83 -6.31 -1.32 -16.60
CA MET A 83 -5.22 -0.34 -16.64
C MET A 83 -4.18 -0.62 -15.54
N ASN A 84 -4.63 -0.82 -14.29
CA ASN A 84 -3.76 -1.14 -13.17
C ASN A 84 -2.95 -2.43 -13.42
N THR A 85 -3.61 -3.48 -13.90
CA THR A 85 -2.96 -4.78 -14.18
C THR A 85 -1.94 -4.65 -15.31
N TYR A 86 -2.27 -3.90 -16.37
CA TYR A 86 -1.35 -3.65 -17.48
C TYR A 86 -0.10 -2.90 -17.01
N ILE A 87 -0.25 -1.87 -16.17
CA ILE A 87 0.86 -1.10 -15.64
C ILE A 87 1.72 -1.94 -14.69
N LEU A 88 1.10 -2.67 -13.76
CA LEU A 88 1.83 -3.56 -12.85
C LEU A 88 2.65 -4.60 -13.62
N ARG A 89 2.05 -5.23 -14.64
CA ARG A 89 2.77 -6.16 -15.52
C ARG A 89 3.95 -5.47 -16.22
N SER A 90 3.76 -4.28 -16.75
CA SER A 90 4.80 -3.54 -17.48
C SER A 90 5.97 -3.14 -16.57
N ILE A 91 5.67 -2.66 -15.36
CA ILE A 91 6.68 -2.35 -14.33
C ILE A 91 7.45 -3.62 -13.95
N TYR A 92 6.74 -4.72 -13.70
CA TYR A 92 7.38 -5.99 -13.32
C TYR A 92 8.32 -6.51 -14.41
N LEU A 93 7.90 -6.47 -15.67
CA LEU A 93 8.75 -6.85 -16.81
C LEU A 93 10.01 -5.99 -16.89
N ILE A 94 9.86 -4.66 -16.84
CA ILE A 94 11.00 -3.73 -16.88
C ILE A 94 11.93 -3.94 -15.68
N GLY A 95 11.37 -4.14 -14.48
CA GLY A 95 12.13 -4.41 -13.25
C GLY A 95 12.94 -5.70 -13.37
N THR A 96 12.34 -6.78 -13.86
CA THR A 96 13.00 -8.06 -14.10
C THR A 96 14.11 -7.93 -15.15
N GLU A 97 13.89 -7.19 -16.24
CA GLU A 97 14.91 -6.93 -17.28
C GLU A 97 16.11 -6.16 -16.72
N ILE A 98 15.87 -5.11 -15.93
CA ILE A 98 16.91 -4.33 -15.25
C ILE A 98 17.73 -5.23 -14.32
N LYS A 99 17.06 -6.08 -13.52
CA LYS A 99 17.71 -7.04 -12.63
C LYS A 99 18.58 -8.04 -13.40
N ALA A 100 18.05 -8.63 -14.47
CA ALA A 100 18.79 -9.58 -15.30
C ALA A 100 20.04 -8.92 -15.93
N ALA A 101 19.91 -7.69 -16.42
CA ALA A 101 21.03 -6.92 -16.96
C ALA A 101 22.09 -6.61 -15.88
N LEU A 102 21.65 -6.20 -14.68
CA LEU A 102 22.54 -5.95 -13.54
C LEU A 102 23.32 -7.20 -13.15
N ILE A 103 22.65 -8.35 -13.01
CA ILE A 103 23.28 -9.64 -12.71
C ILE A 103 24.33 -9.97 -13.79
N ALA A 104 23.98 -9.84 -15.07
CA ALA A 104 24.90 -10.10 -16.17
C ALA A 104 26.14 -9.17 -16.15
N MET A 105 25.95 -7.88 -15.83
CA MET A 105 27.05 -6.92 -15.70
C MET A 105 27.95 -7.22 -14.49
N ILE A 106 27.36 -7.53 -13.33
CA ILE A 106 28.10 -7.92 -12.14
C ILE A 106 28.90 -9.19 -12.42
N TYR A 107 28.29 -10.17 -13.07
CA TYR A 107 28.96 -11.41 -13.45
C TYR A 107 30.13 -11.18 -14.42
N ARG A 108 29.93 -10.41 -15.50
CA ARG A 108 31.01 -10.02 -16.42
C ARG A 108 32.13 -9.26 -15.72
N LYS A 109 31.79 -8.38 -14.78
CA LYS A 109 32.78 -7.65 -14.00
C LYS A 109 33.56 -8.59 -13.09
N ALA A 110 32.89 -9.51 -12.41
CA ALA A 110 33.51 -10.51 -11.54
C ALA A 110 34.55 -11.36 -12.30
N LEU A 111 34.24 -11.77 -13.53
CA LEU A 111 35.17 -12.53 -14.39
C LEU A 111 36.41 -11.73 -14.82
N SER A 112 36.29 -10.41 -14.93
CA SER A 112 37.38 -9.50 -15.34
C SER A 112 38.09 -8.79 -14.18
N LEU A 113 37.83 -9.19 -12.93
CA LEU A 113 38.53 -8.64 -11.76
C LEU A 113 40.00 -9.06 -11.75
N SER A 114 40.88 -8.11 -11.42
CA SER A 114 42.28 -8.41 -11.12
C SER A 114 42.40 -9.26 -9.84
N PRO A 115 43.50 -10.00 -9.63
CA PRO A 115 43.71 -10.81 -8.44
C PRO A 115 43.58 -10.01 -7.13
N ASP A 116 44.10 -8.76 -7.11
CA ASP A 116 43.99 -7.87 -5.95
C ASP A 116 42.56 -7.42 -5.67
N ALA A 117 41.79 -7.09 -6.71
CA ALA A 117 40.39 -6.74 -6.55
C ALA A 117 39.53 -7.95 -6.14
N ARG A 118 39.85 -9.14 -6.67
CA ARG A 118 39.20 -10.40 -6.30
C ARG A 118 39.47 -10.82 -4.85
N ARG A 119 40.64 -10.46 -4.29
CA ARG A 119 40.92 -10.62 -2.86
C ARG A 119 40.06 -9.70 -1.98
N ARG A 120 39.71 -8.51 -2.46
CA ARG A 120 38.85 -7.55 -1.73
C ARG A 120 37.37 -7.87 -1.83
N SER A 121 36.92 -8.49 -2.91
CA SER A 121 35.53 -8.88 -3.13
C SER A 121 35.38 -10.40 -3.07
N SER A 122 34.95 -10.92 -1.91
CA SER A 122 34.73 -12.36 -1.74
C SER A 122 33.63 -12.86 -2.69
N THR A 123 33.69 -14.15 -3.05
CA THR A 123 32.63 -14.80 -3.85
C THR A 123 31.25 -14.59 -3.20
N GLY A 124 31.19 -14.65 -1.86
CA GLY A 124 29.98 -14.38 -1.09
C GLY A 124 29.44 -12.95 -1.26
N ALA A 125 30.32 -11.95 -1.26
CA ALA A 125 29.92 -10.56 -1.50
C ALA A 125 29.39 -10.36 -2.93
N ILE A 126 30.04 -10.96 -3.93
CA ILE A 126 29.59 -10.89 -5.33
C ILE A 126 28.22 -11.56 -5.49
N THR A 127 28.01 -12.74 -4.88
CA THR A 127 26.69 -13.40 -4.91
C THR A 127 25.63 -12.58 -4.19
N ASN A 128 25.97 -11.92 -3.09
CA ASN A 128 25.04 -11.04 -2.38
C ASN A 128 24.62 -9.84 -3.23
N HIS A 129 25.56 -9.19 -3.94
CA HIS A 129 25.23 -8.12 -4.88
C HIS A 129 24.28 -8.59 -6.00
N MET A 130 24.43 -9.84 -6.48
CA MET A 130 23.54 -10.40 -7.50
C MET A 130 22.16 -10.79 -6.97
N SER A 131 22.03 -11.19 -5.69
CA SER A 131 20.76 -11.65 -5.12
C SER A 131 19.98 -10.55 -4.40
N VAL A 132 20.65 -9.71 -3.61
CA VAL A 132 20.02 -8.68 -2.77
C VAL A 132 19.98 -7.35 -3.52
N ASP A 133 21.14 -6.80 -3.89
CA ASP A 133 21.18 -5.45 -4.45
C ASP A 133 20.50 -5.37 -5.82
N ALA A 134 20.63 -6.40 -6.67
CA ALA A 134 19.93 -6.44 -7.95
C ALA A 134 18.39 -6.53 -7.79
N THR A 135 17.90 -7.15 -6.71
CA THR A 135 16.45 -7.20 -6.40
C THR A 135 15.96 -5.85 -5.88
N LEU A 136 16.77 -5.12 -5.11
CA LEU A 136 16.42 -3.77 -4.66
C LEU A 136 16.12 -2.82 -5.84
N TRP A 137 16.80 -3.01 -6.98
CA TRP A 137 16.56 -2.25 -8.21
C TRP A 137 15.24 -2.59 -8.88
N GLU A 138 14.86 -3.86 -8.90
CA GLU A 138 13.55 -4.32 -9.39
C GLU A 138 12.44 -3.67 -8.56
N ASP A 139 12.51 -3.78 -7.23
CA ASP A 139 11.56 -3.17 -6.29
C ASP A 139 11.55 -1.63 -6.41
N GLY A 140 12.70 -1.03 -6.70
CA GLY A 140 12.86 0.42 -6.86
C GLY A 140 12.05 0.99 -8.02
N VAL A 141 11.87 0.23 -9.11
CA VAL A 141 11.05 0.65 -10.27
C VAL A 141 9.58 0.71 -9.90
N GLU A 142 9.09 -0.29 -9.17
CA GLU A 142 7.72 -0.32 -8.65
C GLU A 142 7.47 0.87 -7.72
N LYS A 143 8.36 1.06 -6.73
CA LYS A 143 8.27 2.17 -5.80
C LYS A 143 8.25 3.52 -6.54
N LEU A 144 9.16 3.74 -7.48
CA LEU A 144 9.22 4.98 -8.25
C LEU A 144 7.87 5.28 -8.94
N SER A 145 7.23 4.26 -9.53
CA SER A 145 5.92 4.43 -10.17
C SER A 145 4.83 4.85 -9.18
N VAL A 146 4.82 4.26 -7.98
CA VAL A 146 3.89 4.63 -6.92
C VAL A 146 4.13 6.07 -6.44
N TRP A 147 5.39 6.44 -6.18
CA TRP A 147 5.77 7.76 -5.70
C TRP A 147 5.39 8.89 -6.67
N ILE A 148 5.42 8.63 -7.98
CA ILE A 148 5.01 9.63 -8.99
C ILE A 148 3.49 9.86 -9.00
N SER A 149 2.69 8.82 -8.74
CA SER A 149 1.20 8.93 -8.71
C SER A 149 0.70 9.65 -7.46
N LEU A 150 1.37 9.43 -6.34
CA LEU A 150 0.92 9.79 -5.00
C LEU A 150 0.52 11.28 -4.83
N PRO A 151 1.28 12.27 -5.35
CA PRO A 151 0.88 13.67 -5.30
C PRO A 151 -0.43 13.96 -6.05
N PHE A 152 -0.66 13.29 -7.18
CA PHE A 152 -1.90 13.46 -7.96
C PHE A 152 -3.09 12.89 -7.21
N ASP A 153 -2.94 11.70 -6.63
CA ASP A 153 -3.97 11.07 -5.79
C ASP A 153 -4.37 11.99 -4.63
N PHE A 154 -3.37 12.54 -3.93
CA PHE A 154 -3.60 13.42 -2.79
C PHE A 154 -4.31 14.72 -3.20
N VAL A 155 -3.85 15.38 -4.26
CA VAL A 155 -4.42 16.66 -4.73
C VAL A 155 -5.85 16.49 -5.23
N ILE A 156 -6.13 15.46 -6.04
CA ILE A 156 -7.48 15.22 -6.58
C ILE A 156 -8.45 14.88 -5.44
N CYS A 157 -8.05 14.00 -4.53
CA CYS A 157 -8.88 13.61 -3.39
C CYS A 157 -9.23 14.81 -2.50
N LEU A 158 -8.22 15.59 -2.11
CA LEU A 158 -8.41 16.76 -1.25
C LEU A 158 -9.30 17.82 -1.93
N PHE A 159 -9.11 18.03 -3.23
CA PHE A 159 -9.95 18.94 -4.02
C PHE A 159 -11.41 18.49 -4.05
N MET A 160 -11.68 17.20 -4.32
CA MET A 160 -13.04 16.66 -4.34
C MET A 160 -13.70 16.72 -2.95
N LEU A 161 -12.99 16.31 -1.91
CA LEU A 161 -13.47 16.39 -0.53
C LEU A 161 -13.78 17.82 -0.12
N TYR A 162 -12.94 18.79 -0.49
CA TYR A 162 -13.17 20.21 -0.17
C TYR A 162 -14.41 20.74 -0.86
N ARG A 163 -14.67 20.32 -2.11
CA ARG A 163 -15.89 20.69 -2.83
C ARG A 163 -17.16 20.12 -2.17
N LEU A 164 -17.08 18.95 -1.53
CA LEU A 164 -18.23 18.31 -0.87
C LEU A 164 -18.46 18.82 0.57
N LEU A 165 -17.39 18.96 1.36
CA LEU A 165 -17.47 19.18 2.81
C LEU A 165 -17.02 20.58 3.24
N GLY A 166 -16.46 21.37 2.32
CA GLY A 166 -15.85 22.67 2.61
C GLY A 166 -14.74 22.56 3.65
N TRP A 167 -14.73 23.49 4.60
CA TRP A 167 -13.74 23.56 5.68
C TRP A 167 -13.81 22.39 6.68
N SER A 168 -14.93 21.67 6.73
CA SER A 168 -15.10 20.51 7.62
C SER A 168 -14.14 19.36 7.27
N LEU A 169 -13.62 19.33 6.04
CA LEU A 169 -12.56 18.42 5.60
C LEU A 169 -11.34 18.45 6.53
N LEU A 170 -11.00 19.60 7.10
CA LEU A 170 -9.83 19.72 7.99
C LEU A 170 -9.91 18.78 9.17
N ALA A 171 -11.11 18.52 9.71
CA ALA A 171 -11.31 17.56 10.79
C ALA A 171 -10.95 16.13 10.34
N GLY A 172 -11.36 15.73 9.13
CA GLY A 172 -11.01 14.45 8.54
C GLY A 172 -9.52 14.31 8.27
N VAL A 173 -8.89 15.35 7.71
CA VAL A 173 -7.43 15.37 7.50
C VAL A 173 -6.68 15.25 8.82
N ILE A 174 -7.08 15.95 9.87
CA ILE A 174 -6.47 15.84 11.21
C ILE A 174 -6.64 14.42 11.77
N ALA A 175 -7.83 13.83 11.64
CA ALA A 175 -8.08 12.45 12.08
C ALA A 175 -7.18 11.43 11.36
N ILE A 176 -7.01 11.61 10.04
CA ILE A 176 -6.10 10.79 9.23
C ILE A 176 -4.64 11.00 9.65
N LEU A 177 -4.20 12.25 9.83
CA LEU A 177 -2.84 12.57 10.28
C LEU A 177 -2.54 11.98 11.66
N ALA A 178 -3.54 11.86 12.54
CA ALA A 178 -3.41 11.19 13.83
C ALA A 178 -3.14 9.67 13.71
N LEU A 179 -3.43 9.04 12.57
CA LEU A 179 -3.09 7.63 12.31
C LEU A 179 -1.61 7.43 11.98
N ILE A 180 -0.91 8.46 11.48
CA ILE A 180 0.52 8.39 11.14
C ILE A 180 1.40 8.09 12.36
N PRO A 181 1.32 8.81 13.50
CA PRO A 181 2.13 8.48 14.68
C PRO A 181 1.82 7.08 15.22
N LEU A 182 0.57 6.60 15.09
CA LEU A 182 0.20 5.23 15.45
C LEU A 182 0.92 4.20 14.57
N GLN A 183 1.00 4.46 13.25
CA GLN A 183 1.76 3.63 12.31
C GLN A 183 3.26 3.59 12.64
N LEU A 184 3.85 4.75 12.96
CA LEU A 184 5.26 4.85 13.34
C LEU A 184 5.55 4.14 14.68
N TRP A 185 4.65 4.28 15.66
CA TRP A 185 4.75 3.56 16.93
C TRP A 185 4.70 2.05 16.71
N ARG A 186 3.72 1.57 15.93
CA ARG A 186 3.60 0.16 15.53
C ARG A 186 4.89 -0.34 14.90
N ALA A 187 5.43 0.37 13.91
CA ALA A 187 6.65 -0.02 13.21
C ALA A 187 7.85 -0.20 14.16
N ARG A 188 8.01 0.72 15.13
CA ARG A 188 9.06 0.62 16.16
C ARG A 188 8.89 -0.60 17.06
N VAL A 189 7.68 -0.81 17.59
CA VAL A 189 7.39 -1.96 18.46
C VAL A 189 7.55 -3.28 17.69
N PHE A 190 7.05 -3.34 16.46
CA PHE A 190 7.16 -4.52 15.61
C PHE A 190 8.61 -4.85 15.31
N LYS A 191 9.45 -3.85 15.01
CA LYS A 191 10.89 -4.04 14.82
C LYS A 191 11.57 -4.67 16.05
N THR A 192 11.28 -4.17 17.25
CA THR A 192 11.85 -4.74 18.48
C THR A 192 11.40 -6.18 18.71
N LEU A 193 10.11 -6.48 18.50
CA LEU A 193 9.60 -7.85 18.60
C LEU A 193 10.21 -8.78 17.55
N GLU A 194 10.44 -8.28 16.33
CA GLU A 194 11.08 -9.02 15.25
C GLU A 194 12.53 -9.36 15.59
N GLU A 195 13.29 -8.41 16.15
CA GLU A 195 14.66 -8.67 16.64
C GLU A 195 14.68 -9.76 17.72
N ASP A 196 13.73 -9.75 18.66
CA ASP A 196 13.63 -10.78 19.69
C ASP A 196 13.18 -12.14 19.13
N ARG A 197 12.30 -12.14 18.11
CA ARG A 197 11.91 -13.35 17.38
C ARG A 197 13.12 -13.97 16.69
N LEU A 198 13.96 -13.17 16.03
CA LEU A 198 15.17 -13.65 15.36
C LEU A 198 16.16 -14.25 16.35
N LYS A 199 16.44 -13.58 17.48
CA LYS A 199 17.34 -14.11 18.54
C LYS A 199 16.87 -15.47 19.07
N THR A 200 15.58 -15.59 19.38
CA THR A 200 15.01 -16.84 19.93
C THR A 200 14.97 -17.96 18.88
N THR A 201 14.73 -17.59 17.62
CA THR A 201 14.79 -18.53 16.49
C THR A 201 16.22 -19.05 16.28
N ASP A 202 17.22 -18.18 16.32
CA ASP A 202 18.64 -18.54 16.16
C ASP A 202 19.10 -19.49 17.27
N GLU A 203 18.69 -19.24 18.51
CA GLU A 203 19.00 -20.14 19.63
C GLU A 203 18.38 -21.53 19.41
N ARG A 204 17.09 -21.61 19.04
CA ARG A 204 16.41 -22.88 18.75
C ARG A 204 17.09 -23.63 17.61
N VAL A 205 17.43 -22.94 16.53
CA VAL A 205 18.09 -23.53 15.35
C VAL A 205 19.48 -24.03 15.73
N ARG A 206 20.26 -23.25 16.49
CA ARG A 206 21.58 -23.67 16.99
C ARG A 206 21.48 -24.93 17.84
N LEU A 207 20.61 -24.94 18.85
CA LEU A 207 20.39 -26.11 19.72
C LEU A 207 19.99 -27.35 18.91
N THR A 208 19.09 -27.18 17.96
CA THR A 208 18.63 -28.28 17.09
C THR A 208 19.79 -28.80 16.24
N SER A 209 20.63 -27.92 15.68
CA SER A 209 21.80 -28.29 14.90
C SER A 209 22.82 -29.05 15.74
N GLU A 210 23.14 -28.59 16.95
CA GLU A 210 24.08 -29.27 17.87
C GLU A 210 23.63 -30.70 18.21
N ILE A 211 22.34 -30.89 18.46
CA ILE A 211 21.74 -32.19 18.77
C ILE A 211 21.78 -33.11 17.54
N LEU A 212 21.46 -32.60 16.35
CA LEU A 212 21.50 -33.38 15.11
C LEU A 212 22.93 -33.80 14.75
N SER A 213 23.91 -32.92 14.91
CA SER A 213 25.32 -33.25 14.71
C SER A 213 25.81 -34.35 15.65
N ASN A 214 25.23 -34.47 16.85
CA ASN A 214 25.61 -35.45 17.87
C ASN A 214 24.54 -36.55 18.11
N VAL A 215 23.68 -36.82 17.13
CA VAL A 215 22.49 -37.68 17.31
C VAL A 215 22.80 -39.09 17.80
N LYS A 216 23.95 -39.66 17.40
CA LYS A 216 24.37 -41.01 17.83
C LYS A 216 24.59 -41.07 19.34
N ILE A 217 25.22 -40.06 19.92
CA ILE A 217 25.47 -39.97 21.37
C ILE A 217 24.14 -39.82 22.11
N VAL A 218 23.27 -38.93 21.63
CA VAL A 218 21.95 -38.70 22.23
C VAL A 218 21.11 -39.98 22.29
N LYS A 219 21.13 -40.78 21.22
CA LYS A 219 20.45 -42.08 21.15
C LYS A 219 21.08 -43.11 22.08
N LEU A 220 22.41 -43.21 22.10
CA LEU A 220 23.14 -44.20 22.90
C LEU A 220 22.86 -44.04 24.41
N TYR A 221 22.73 -42.81 24.89
CA TYR A 221 22.47 -42.51 26.30
C TYR A 221 20.98 -42.33 26.65
N GLY A 222 20.07 -42.45 25.67
CA GLY A 222 18.62 -42.27 25.90
C GLY A 222 18.23 -40.83 26.30
N TRP A 223 19.01 -39.81 25.92
CA TRP A 223 18.81 -38.40 26.33
C TRP A 223 17.76 -37.63 25.51
N GLU A 224 17.02 -38.32 24.65
CA GLU A 224 16.07 -37.73 23.70
C GLU A 224 15.06 -36.80 24.39
N SER A 225 14.44 -37.28 25.48
CA SER A 225 13.43 -36.53 26.22
C SER A 225 14.00 -35.26 26.86
N ALA A 226 15.23 -35.32 27.38
CA ALA A 226 15.89 -34.16 28.00
C ALA A 226 16.19 -33.07 26.96
N PHE A 227 16.76 -33.45 25.82
CA PHE A 227 17.04 -32.52 24.73
C PHE A 227 15.76 -31.98 24.08
N ARG A 228 14.72 -32.82 23.93
CA ARG A 228 13.40 -32.38 23.47
C ARG A 228 12.83 -31.30 24.38
N ASN A 229 12.86 -31.49 25.69
CA ASN A 229 12.38 -30.50 26.65
C ASN A 229 13.18 -29.20 26.57
N LYS A 230 14.50 -29.27 26.35
CA LYS A 230 15.34 -28.09 26.15
C LYS A 230 14.95 -27.30 24.88
N ILE A 231 14.72 -28.00 23.76
CA ILE A 231 14.23 -27.37 22.52
C ILE A 231 12.85 -26.74 22.74
N LEU A 232 11.94 -27.45 23.42
CA LEU A 232 10.59 -26.95 23.70
C LEU A 232 10.57 -25.73 24.60
N ALA A 233 11.50 -25.63 25.56
CA ALA A 233 11.66 -24.42 26.37
C ALA A 233 12.00 -23.20 25.50
N SER A 234 12.97 -23.33 24.60
CA SER A 234 13.31 -22.27 23.63
C SER A 234 12.14 -21.96 22.70
N ARG A 235 11.43 -22.98 22.21
CA ARG A 235 10.22 -22.82 21.38
C ARG A 235 9.10 -22.07 22.10
N ASN A 236 8.91 -22.28 23.39
CA ASN A 236 7.88 -21.57 24.16
C ASN A 236 8.18 -20.06 24.26
N VAL A 237 9.46 -19.69 24.38
CA VAL A 237 9.88 -18.28 24.36
C VAL A 237 9.62 -17.68 22.97
N GLU A 238 10.03 -18.36 21.89
CA GLU A 238 9.75 -17.95 20.50
C GLU A 238 8.24 -17.75 20.26
N LEU A 239 7.42 -18.72 20.69
CA LEU A 239 5.96 -18.65 20.58
C LEU A 239 5.35 -17.48 21.37
N SER A 240 5.94 -17.11 22.51
CA SER A 240 5.48 -15.95 23.29
C SER A 240 5.71 -14.64 22.56
N VAL A 241 6.84 -14.49 21.85
CA VAL A 241 7.15 -13.32 21.01
C VAL A 241 6.22 -13.29 19.81
N LEU A 242 6.07 -14.42 19.11
CA LEU A 242 5.13 -14.56 17.98
C LEU A 242 3.69 -14.21 18.37
N ARG A 243 3.25 -14.62 19.57
CA ARG A 243 1.92 -14.26 20.07
C ARG A 243 1.77 -12.75 20.26
N ARG A 244 2.79 -12.07 20.82
CA ARG A 244 2.76 -10.61 20.98
C ARG A 244 2.69 -9.89 19.64
N MET A 245 3.46 -10.35 18.65
CA MET A 245 3.40 -9.83 17.29
C MET A 245 2.01 -10.04 16.67
N GLY A 246 1.44 -11.24 16.79
CA GLY A 246 0.10 -11.54 16.26
C GLY A 246 -1.01 -10.72 16.91
N VAL A 247 -0.92 -10.47 18.22
CA VAL A 247 -1.87 -9.59 18.93
C VAL A 247 -1.74 -8.14 18.46
N LEU A 248 -0.51 -7.64 18.31
CA LEU A 248 -0.26 -6.30 17.78
C LEU A 248 -0.86 -6.15 16.37
N GLU A 249 -0.63 -7.14 15.51
CA GLU A 249 -1.14 -7.16 14.14
C GLU A 249 -2.67 -7.19 14.10
N ALA A 250 -3.30 -8.01 14.94
CA ALA A 250 -4.75 -8.09 15.04
C ALA A 250 -5.38 -6.77 15.48
N ILE A 251 -4.81 -6.12 16.53
CA ILE A 251 -5.28 -4.82 17.00
C ILE A 251 -5.16 -3.78 15.90
N MET A 252 -4.01 -3.74 15.22
CA MET A 252 -3.75 -2.78 14.16
C MET A 252 -4.68 -2.99 12.97
N SER A 253 -4.89 -4.24 12.55
CA SER A 253 -5.82 -4.59 11.48
C SER A 253 -7.24 -4.07 11.75
N VAL A 254 -7.74 -4.22 12.98
CA VAL A 254 -9.06 -3.68 13.37
C VAL A 254 -9.09 -2.16 13.32
N ILE A 255 -8.03 -1.48 13.80
CA ILE A 255 -7.95 -0.01 13.76
C ILE A 255 -7.94 0.49 12.32
N PHE A 256 -7.15 -0.13 11.43
CA PHE A 256 -7.09 0.28 10.02
C PHE A 256 -8.38 -0.03 9.26
N ALA A 257 -8.99 -1.20 9.49
CA ALA A 257 -10.28 -1.54 8.90
C ALA A 257 -11.40 -0.57 9.33
N SER A 258 -11.31 -0.02 10.55
CA SER A 258 -12.28 0.94 11.08
C SER A 258 -11.90 2.40 10.83
N SER A 259 -10.73 2.67 10.26
CA SER A 259 -10.15 4.02 10.17
C SER A 259 -11.04 4.98 9.36
N SER A 260 -11.51 4.54 8.19
CA SER A 260 -12.38 5.33 7.33
C SER A 260 -13.71 5.70 7.98
N LEU A 261 -14.29 4.75 8.74
CA LEU A 261 -15.50 5.00 9.53
C LEU A 261 -15.26 6.04 10.61
N ILE A 262 -14.15 5.94 11.36
CA ILE A 262 -13.79 6.91 12.40
C ILE A 262 -13.57 8.30 11.79
N VAL A 263 -12.83 8.38 10.68
CA VAL A 263 -12.55 9.64 9.97
C VAL A 263 -13.84 10.27 9.47
N SER A 264 -14.73 9.48 8.88
CA SER A 264 -16.03 9.93 8.39
C SER A 264 -16.91 10.41 9.55
N LEU A 265 -16.97 9.68 10.66
CA LEU A 265 -17.74 10.07 11.86
C LEU A 265 -17.27 11.42 12.43
N VAL A 266 -15.96 11.61 12.59
CA VAL A 266 -15.37 12.87 13.07
C VAL A 266 -15.70 14.01 12.11
N THR A 267 -15.52 13.78 10.81
CA THR A 267 -15.76 14.80 9.77
C THR A 267 -17.22 15.22 9.72
N PHE A 268 -18.15 14.26 9.69
CA PHE A 268 -19.58 14.54 9.62
C PHE A 268 -20.10 15.19 10.91
N SER A 269 -19.55 14.82 12.07
CA SER A 269 -19.87 15.48 13.34
C SER A 269 -19.52 16.97 13.30
N VAL A 270 -18.34 17.32 12.77
CA VAL A 270 -17.93 18.72 12.59
C VAL A 270 -18.78 19.41 11.52
N TYR A 271 -19.08 18.72 10.42
CA TYR A 271 -19.91 19.26 9.33
C TYR A 271 -21.31 19.66 9.79
N VAL A 272 -21.96 18.83 10.61
CA VAL A 272 -23.30 19.13 11.15
C VAL A 272 -23.26 20.23 12.21
N THR A 273 -22.25 20.23 13.07
CA THR A 273 -22.19 21.16 14.23
C THR A 273 -21.70 22.56 13.85
N PHE A 274 -20.73 22.68 12.93
CA PHE A 274 -20.11 23.94 12.56
C PHE A 274 -20.36 24.35 11.10
N GLY A 275 -20.64 23.40 10.22
CA GLY A 275 -20.77 23.64 8.78
C GLY A 275 -22.16 24.12 8.34
N ASN A 276 -23.17 24.10 9.22
CA ASN A 276 -24.59 24.38 8.91
C ASN A 276 -25.14 23.59 7.70
N GLY A 277 -24.45 22.53 7.27
CA GLY A 277 -24.82 21.71 6.12
C GLY A 277 -25.69 20.53 6.54
N VAL A 278 -26.69 20.20 5.72
CA VAL A 278 -27.49 18.99 5.89
C VAL A 278 -26.72 17.80 5.32
N LEU A 279 -26.71 16.68 6.05
CA LEU A 279 -26.08 15.44 5.58
C LEU A 279 -26.97 14.77 4.52
N THR A 280 -26.68 15.05 3.26
CA THR A 280 -27.28 14.37 2.10
C THR A 280 -26.59 13.01 1.87
N PRO A 281 -27.30 11.95 1.42
CA PRO A 281 -26.71 10.67 1.00
C PRO A 281 -25.49 10.84 0.08
N LYS A 282 -25.55 11.76 -0.90
CA LYS A 282 -24.40 12.12 -1.75
C LYS A 282 -23.17 12.49 -0.91
N ILE A 283 -23.31 13.41 0.04
CA ILE A 283 -22.19 13.88 0.86
C ILE A 283 -21.62 12.72 1.66
N VAL A 284 -22.47 11.88 2.26
CA VAL A 284 -22.04 10.76 3.09
C VAL A 284 -21.30 9.70 2.29
N PHE A 285 -21.93 9.12 1.25
CA PHE A 285 -21.38 7.99 0.52
C PHE A 285 -20.17 8.38 -0.35
N VAL A 286 -20.20 9.55 -0.98
CA VAL A 286 -19.06 10.01 -1.79
C VAL A 286 -17.87 10.35 -0.89
N SER A 287 -18.09 11.00 0.25
CA SER A 287 -16.98 11.32 1.17
C SER A 287 -16.36 10.08 1.79
N MET A 288 -17.18 9.09 2.21
CA MET A 288 -16.66 7.80 2.69
C MET A 288 -15.77 7.13 1.63
N THR A 289 -16.23 7.08 0.38
CA THR A 289 -15.46 6.50 -0.73
C THR A 289 -14.14 7.26 -0.96
N LEU A 290 -14.16 8.59 -0.89
CA LEU A 290 -12.96 9.42 -1.02
C LEU A 290 -11.97 9.22 0.15
N PHE A 291 -12.46 9.06 1.38
CA PHE A 291 -11.61 8.75 2.53
C PHE A 291 -10.97 7.37 2.42
N ASP A 292 -11.68 6.35 1.94
CA ASP A 292 -11.12 5.02 1.66
C ASP A 292 -9.99 5.09 0.62
N LEU A 293 -10.21 5.86 -0.46
CA LEU A 293 -9.20 6.08 -1.50
C LEU A 293 -7.96 6.81 -0.97
N LEU A 294 -8.13 7.76 -0.03
CA LEU A 294 -7.03 8.51 0.58
C LEU A 294 -6.19 7.69 1.57
N HIS A 295 -6.77 6.66 2.18
CA HIS A 295 -6.09 5.82 3.16
C HIS A 295 -4.91 5.04 2.55
N THR A 296 -5.13 4.45 1.37
CA THR A 296 -4.15 3.61 0.65
C THR A 296 -2.83 4.34 0.32
N PRO A 297 -2.81 5.56 -0.27
CA PRO A 297 -1.57 6.27 -0.53
C PRO A 297 -0.86 6.70 0.76
N LEU A 298 -1.61 7.03 1.81
CA LEU A 298 -1.02 7.46 3.09
C LEU A 298 -0.31 6.32 3.83
N SER A 299 -0.89 5.13 3.83
CA SER A 299 -0.24 3.95 4.43
C SER A 299 1.05 3.59 3.71
N ARG A 300 1.05 3.64 2.37
CA ARG A 300 2.25 3.41 1.55
C ARG A 300 3.36 4.42 1.85
N LEU A 301 3.00 5.66 2.16
CA LEU A 301 3.95 6.73 2.50
C LEU A 301 4.56 6.55 3.90
N ALA A 302 3.82 5.92 4.82
CA ALA A 302 4.31 5.62 6.16
C ALA A 302 5.17 4.34 6.23
N GLU A 303 5.08 3.47 5.24
CA GLU A 303 5.88 2.23 5.11
C GLU A 303 7.21 2.42 4.36
N GLY A 304 7.37 3.52 3.61
CA GLY A 304 8.57 3.87 2.85
C GLY A 304 9.57 4.70 3.65
#